data_AF-A0A4Q4W5C7-F1
#
_entry.id   AF-A0A4Q4W5C7-F1
#
_cell.length_a   1.000
_cell.length_b   1.000
_cell.length_c   1.000
_cell.angle_alpha   90.00
_cell.angle_beta   90.00
_cell.angle_gamma   90.00
#
_symmetry.space_group_name_H-M   'P 1'
#
loop_
_entity.id
_entity.type
_entity.pdbx_description
1 polymer ?
#
loop_
_entity_poly.entity_id
_entity_poly.type
_entity_poly.pdbx_seq_one_letter_code
_entity_poly.pdbx_strand_id
1 'polypeptide(L)'
;MRFLCLPGAYGSAEKFHVQLAPLVNELVSDNSASFHFINGNCDAVPPEGFEDFFGKPPYYRFIEPDVKDTTDTDVLSRIRDFPHCDTAEDTMRELMKEGVASSVLSTTRAIQYLFDIMEREGPFQGIIGYSEGATVAGTLLLAEQRRLEKLGREPMIKCAIFFAGWPPLDPTTYAMVLADESDLMIDVHTCHIISVADPLSDPLSDPLSDPLSDPLSEG
;
A
#
# COMPACT_ATOMS: atom_id res chain seq x y z
N MET A 1 -8.22 -15.87 -13.84
CA MET A 1 -7.70 -15.50 -12.51
C MET A 1 -8.51 -14.33 -11.97
N ARG A 2 -9.01 -14.38 -10.73
CA ARG A 2 -9.77 -13.28 -10.15
C ARG A 2 -8.92 -12.50 -9.17
N PHE A 3 -8.87 -11.18 -9.33
CA PHE A 3 -8.10 -10.25 -8.52
C PHE A 3 -8.99 -9.50 -7.53
N LEU A 4 -8.60 -9.51 -6.25
CA LEU A 4 -9.15 -8.60 -5.24
C LEU A 4 -8.38 -7.27 -5.29
N CYS A 5 -9.06 -6.14 -5.42
CA CYS A 5 -8.42 -4.83 -5.68
C CYS A 5 -8.68 -3.86 -4.52
N LEU A 6 -7.60 -3.40 -3.88
CA LEU A 6 -7.61 -2.58 -2.68
C LEU A 6 -7.13 -1.15 -3.00
N PRO A 7 -8.00 -0.13 -2.89
CA PRO A 7 -7.61 1.26 -3.11
C PRO A 7 -6.62 1.74 -2.04
N GLY A 8 -5.94 2.85 -2.33
CA GLY A 8 -5.17 3.59 -1.33
C GLY A 8 -6.06 4.37 -0.37
N ALA A 9 -5.43 4.96 0.65
CA ALA A 9 -6.11 5.77 1.64
C ALA A 9 -6.85 6.94 0.99
N TYR A 10 -8.02 7.25 1.55
CA TYR A 10 -8.97 8.23 1.02
C TYR A 10 -9.43 7.92 -0.42
N GLY A 11 -9.26 6.68 -0.89
CA GLY A 11 -9.76 6.19 -2.16
C GLY A 11 -11.17 5.61 -2.05
N SER A 12 -11.63 5.03 -3.16
CA SER A 12 -12.83 4.19 -3.22
C SER A 12 -12.66 3.14 -4.32
N ALA A 13 -13.48 2.08 -4.27
CA ALA A 13 -13.53 1.04 -5.30
C ALA A 13 -13.72 1.63 -6.71
N GLU A 14 -14.62 2.60 -6.84
CA GLU A 14 -14.93 3.26 -8.11
C GLU A 14 -13.74 4.07 -8.63
N LYS A 15 -13.13 4.91 -7.78
CA LYS A 15 -11.95 5.70 -8.15
C LYS A 15 -10.80 4.80 -8.58
N PHE A 16 -10.56 3.72 -7.84
CA PHE A 16 -9.46 2.82 -8.12
C PHE A 16 -9.69 2.02 -9.40
N HIS A 17 -10.93 1.61 -9.68
CA HIS A 17 -11.28 1.02 -10.97
C HIS A 17 -11.00 1.97 -12.14
N VAL A 18 -11.34 3.26 -12.01
CA VAL A 18 -11.04 4.27 -13.03
C VAL A 18 -9.52 4.45 -13.20
N GLN A 19 -8.76 4.54 -12.11
CA GLN A 19 -7.29 4.68 -12.14
C GLN A 19 -6.61 3.48 -12.80
N LEU A 20 -7.10 2.27 -12.55
CA LEU A 20 -6.56 1.03 -13.13
C LEU A 20 -7.17 0.66 -14.48
N ALA A 21 -8.07 1.46 -15.04
CA ALA A 21 -8.81 1.10 -16.25
C ALA A 21 -7.93 0.64 -17.43
N PRO A 22 -6.77 1.24 -17.75
CA PRO A 22 -5.91 0.74 -18.81
C PRO A 22 -5.40 -0.69 -18.56
N LEU A 23 -4.95 -0.98 -17.33
CA LEU A 23 -4.49 -2.32 -16.95
C LEU A 23 -5.65 -3.33 -16.95
N VAL A 24 -6.80 -2.94 -16.39
CA VAL A 24 -8.00 -3.77 -16.36
C VAL A 24 -8.42 -4.14 -17.78
N ASN A 25 -8.56 -3.15 -18.67
CA ASN A 25 -8.99 -3.36 -20.05
C ASN A 25 -8.07 -4.32 -20.82
N GLU A 26 -6.76 -4.22 -20.60
CA GLU A 26 -5.80 -5.15 -21.21
C GLU A 26 -5.96 -6.56 -20.64
N LEU A 27 -5.98 -6.71 -19.31
CA LEU A 27 -6.01 -8.01 -18.65
C LEU A 27 -7.35 -8.75 -18.76
N VAL A 28 -8.46 -8.04 -19.03
CA VAL A 28 -9.75 -8.68 -19.32
C VAL A 28 -9.95 -9.00 -20.81
N SER A 29 -9.08 -8.50 -21.70
CA SER A 29 -9.28 -8.55 -23.16
C SER A 29 -9.42 -9.98 -23.72
N ASP A 30 -8.76 -10.95 -23.09
CA ASP A 30 -8.78 -12.37 -23.44
C ASP A 30 -9.61 -13.23 -22.47
N ASN A 31 -10.34 -12.60 -21.54
CA ASN A 31 -11.09 -13.24 -20.45
C ASN A 31 -10.24 -14.09 -19.49
N SER A 32 -8.91 -13.92 -19.48
CA SER A 32 -8.04 -14.63 -18.55
C SER A 32 -8.06 -14.03 -17.14
N ALA A 33 -8.48 -12.78 -16.97
CA ALA A 33 -8.60 -12.11 -15.67
C ALA A 33 -9.98 -11.49 -15.40
N SER A 34 -10.32 -11.35 -14.12
CA SER A 34 -11.45 -10.55 -13.65
C SER A 34 -11.09 -9.84 -12.35
N PHE A 35 -11.77 -8.73 -12.06
CA PHE A 35 -11.38 -7.82 -10.98
C PHE A 35 -12.57 -7.57 -10.05
N HIS A 36 -12.30 -7.53 -8.75
CA HIS A 36 -13.27 -7.22 -7.72
C HIS A 36 -12.73 -6.10 -6.84
N PHE A 37 -13.25 -4.89 -7.05
CA PHE A 37 -12.86 -3.69 -6.33
C PHE A 37 -13.70 -3.52 -5.09
N ILE A 38 -13.04 -3.23 -3.97
CA ILE A 38 -13.68 -3.02 -2.68
C ILE A 38 -13.36 -1.64 -2.11
N ASN A 39 -14.21 -1.16 -1.21
CA ASN A 39 -13.90 -0.01 -0.40
C ASN A 39 -13.09 -0.44 0.83
N GLY A 40 -12.38 0.50 1.43
CA GLY A 40 -11.88 0.34 2.80
C GLY A 40 -13.03 0.22 3.80
N ASN A 41 -12.78 -0.44 4.93
CA ASN A 41 -13.76 -0.68 5.99
C ASN A 41 -13.89 0.47 6.99
N CYS A 42 -13.14 1.56 6.82
CA CYS A 42 -13.24 2.79 7.59
C CYS A 42 -13.71 3.94 6.70
N ASP A 43 -14.81 4.59 7.08
CA ASP A 43 -15.18 5.89 6.48
C ASP A 43 -14.13 6.93 6.87
N ALA A 44 -13.71 7.74 5.91
CA ALA A 44 -12.64 8.72 6.12
C ALA A 44 -13.03 10.10 5.60
N VAL A 45 -12.32 11.11 6.12
CA VAL A 45 -12.32 12.47 5.59
C VAL A 45 -10.85 12.85 5.42
N PRO A 46 -10.41 13.26 4.22
CA PRO A 46 -9.04 13.71 4.03
C PRO A 46 -8.78 14.97 4.88
N PRO A 47 -7.52 15.22 5.25
CA PRO A 47 -7.17 16.47 5.95
C PRO A 47 -7.55 17.70 5.10
N GLU A 48 -7.81 18.82 5.77
CA GLU A 48 -8.18 20.07 5.11
C GLU A 48 -7.12 20.47 4.06
N GLY A 49 -7.57 20.83 2.86
CA GLY A 49 -6.71 21.22 1.73
C GLY A 49 -6.16 20.04 0.92
N PHE A 50 -6.74 18.84 1.05
CA PHE A 50 -6.45 17.68 0.19
C PHE A 50 -7.65 17.19 -0.61
N GLU A 51 -8.78 17.89 -0.55
CA GLU A 51 -10.03 17.51 -1.21
C GLU A 51 -9.83 17.35 -2.73
N ASP A 52 -9.08 18.26 -3.34
CA ASP A 52 -8.78 18.19 -4.78
C ASP A 52 -7.81 17.07 -5.13
N PHE A 53 -6.90 16.71 -4.21
CA PHE A 53 -5.91 15.64 -4.43
C PHE A 53 -6.58 14.26 -4.48
N PHE A 54 -7.51 13.99 -3.56
CA PHE A 54 -8.22 12.70 -3.48
C PHE A 54 -9.51 12.66 -4.31
N GLY A 55 -9.87 13.77 -4.96
CA GLY A 55 -11.11 13.91 -5.73
C GLY A 55 -12.36 13.91 -4.85
N LYS A 56 -13.57 13.83 -5.43
CA LYS A 56 -14.82 13.96 -4.65
C LYS A 56 -15.09 12.76 -3.72
N PRO A 57 -15.82 12.94 -2.60
CA PRO A 57 -16.26 11.83 -1.73
C PRO A 57 -17.16 10.83 -2.48
N PRO A 58 -17.34 9.58 -1.96
CA PRO A 58 -16.90 9.10 -0.65
C PRO A 58 -15.40 8.78 -0.58
N TYR A 59 -14.88 8.74 0.66
CA TYR A 59 -13.50 8.39 0.97
C TYR A 59 -13.46 7.25 1.98
N TYR A 60 -12.59 6.29 1.72
CA TYR A 60 -12.42 5.13 2.59
C TYR A 60 -10.95 4.92 2.91
N ARG A 61 -10.70 4.25 4.03
CA ARG A 61 -9.40 3.73 4.44
C ARG A 61 -9.54 2.32 4.96
N PHE A 62 -8.41 1.62 5.01
CA PHE A 62 -8.30 0.34 5.71
C PHE A 62 -7.72 0.51 7.11
N ILE A 63 -6.81 1.47 7.27
CA ILE A 63 -6.08 1.69 8.52
C ILE A 63 -6.40 3.10 9.02
N GLU A 64 -6.70 3.21 10.30
CA GLU A 64 -6.91 4.49 11.00
C GLU A 64 -6.22 4.45 12.37
N PRO A 65 -5.81 5.62 12.91
CA PRO A 65 -5.34 5.71 14.28
C PRO A 65 -6.32 5.10 15.30
N ASP A 66 -5.80 4.28 16.22
CA ASP A 66 -6.58 3.69 17.32
C ASP A 66 -7.10 4.79 18.26
N VAL A 67 -6.32 5.86 18.44
CA VAL A 67 -6.68 7.05 19.20
C VAL A 67 -6.78 8.22 18.22
N LYS A 68 -7.98 8.82 18.14
CA LYS A 68 -8.32 9.92 17.21
C LYS A 68 -8.24 11.31 17.86
N ASP A 69 -7.41 11.45 18.90
CA ASP A 69 -7.42 12.65 19.74
C ASP A 69 -6.91 13.90 19.02
N THR A 70 -6.03 13.76 18.02
CA THR A 70 -5.56 14.85 17.15
C THR A 70 -5.28 14.34 15.73
N THR A 71 -5.28 15.23 14.73
CA THR A 71 -4.96 14.91 13.32
C THR A 71 -3.47 14.62 13.09
N ASP A 72 -2.62 15.07 14.01
CA ASP A 72 -1.16 15.04 13.86
C ASP A 72 -0.55 13.67 14.20
N THR A 73 -1.37 12.76 14.76
CA THR A 73 -0.94 11.38 15.08
C THR A 73 -1.14 10.40 13.93
N ASP A 74 -1.77 10.83 12.83
CA ASP A 74 -1.96 10.02 11.65
C ASP A 74 -0.72 10.06 10.75
N VAL A 75 -0.13 8.90 10.46
CA VAL A 75 1.05 8.82 9.58
C VAL A 75 0.81 9.46 8.21
N LEU A 76 -0.44 9.42 7.70
CA LEU A 76 -0.75 10.00 6.40
C LEU A 76 -0.71 11.54 6.40
N SER A 77 -0.91 12.20 7.55
CA SER A 77 -0.78 13.67 7.62
C SER A 77 0.68 14.10 7.46
N ARG A 78 1.64 13.22 7.82
CA ARG A 78 3.08 13.43 7.69
C ARG A 78 3.64 13.19 6.29
N ILE A 79 2.85 12.67 5.33
CA ILE A 79 3.35 12.40 3.98
C ILE A 79 3.81 13.67 3.24
N ARG A 80 3.22 14.83 3.55
CA ARG A 80 3.65 16.12 2.97
C ARG A 80 5.08 16.48 3.36
N ASP A 81 5.44 16.20 4.60
CA ASP A 81 6.76 16.48 5.17
C ASP A 81 7.52 15.16 5.30
N PHE A 82 7.60 14.42 4.19
CA PHE A 82 8.24 13.11 4.17
C PHE A 82 9.71 13.26 4.58
N PRO A 83 10.18 12.47 5.55
CA PRO A 83 11.58 12.51 5.94
C PRO A 83 12.45 12.06 4.77
N HIS A 84 13.66 12.61 4.68
CA HIS A 84 14.66 12.19 3.71
C HIS A 84 15.85 11.65 4.51
N CYS A 85 15.99 10.33 4.54
CA CYS A 85 17.08 9.64 5.20
C CYS A 85 17.94 8.90 4.17
N ASP A 86 19.06 8.32 4.63
CA ASP A 86 20.04 7.66 3.77
C ASP A 86 19.49 6.38 3.12
N THR A 87 18.55 5.69 3.79
CA THR A 87 17.89 4.48 3.29
C THR A 87 16.37 4.58 3.36
N ALA A 88 15.67 3.71 2.62
CA ALA A 88 14.22 3.61 2.67
C ALA A 88 13.75 3.15 4.07
N GLU A 89 14.49 2.24 4.69
CA GLU A 89 14.22 1.74 6.03
C GLU A 89 14.37 2.84 7.09
N ASP A 90 15.43 3.66 7.00
CA ASP A 90 15.62 4.80 7.90
C ASP A 90 14.52 5.84 7.72
N THR A 91 14.10 6.05 6.48
CA THR A 91 13.01 6.96 6.13
C THR A 91 11.69 6.50 6.75
N MET A 92 11.37 5.20 6.64
CA MET A 92 10.19 4.62 7.29
C MET A 92 10.28 4.69 8.81
N ARG A 93 11.45 4.43 9.39
CA ARG A 93 11.66 4.58 10.85
C ARG A 93 11.38 6.01 11.29
N GLU A 94 11.92 7.01 10.60
CA GLU A 94 11.69 8.43 10.90
C GLU A 94 10.20 8.81 10.79
N LEU A 95 9.53 8.31 9.74
CA LEU A 95 8.11 8.55 9.52
C LEU A 95 7.26 7.95 10.64
N MET A 96 7.69 6.83 11.22
CA MET A 96 7.01 6.11 12.29
C MET A 96 7.47 6.50 13.71
N LYS A 97 8.35 7.50 13.87
CA LYS A 97 8.84 7.98 15.19
C LYS A 97 7.74 8.55 16.09
N GLU A 98 8.12 8.79 17.35
CA GLU A 98 7.27 9.30 18.44
C GLU A 98 6.26 10.36 17.97
N GLY A 99 4.97 10.11 18.25
CA GLY A 99 3.86 10.97 17.84
C GLY A 99 2.86 10.27 16.93
N VAL A 100 3.26 9.23 16.20
CA VAL A 100 2.31 8.41 15.41
C VAL A 100 1.49 7.51 16.33
N ALA A 101 0.17 7.55 16.18
CA ALA A 101 -0.73 6.68 16.94
C ALA A 101 -0.61 5.22 16.47
N SER A 102 -0.79 4.29 17.41
CA SER A 102 -1.00 2.89 17.08
C SER A 102 -2.17 2.72 16.11
N SER A 103 -2.08 1.75 15.22
CA SER A 103 -3.14 1.37 14.28
C SER A 103 -3.44 -0.14 14.33
N VAL A 104 -3.11 -0.77 15.47
CA VAL A 104 -3.27 -2.22 15.69
C VAL A 104 -4.72 -2.65 15.52
N LEU A 105 -5.67 -1.89 16.09
CA LEU A 105 -7.08 -2.31 16.08
C LEU A 105 -7.66 -2.21 14.67
N SER A 106 -7.37 -1.12 13.94
CA SER A 106 -7.86 -0.93 12.57
C SER A 106 -7.20 -1.91 11.61
N THR A 107 -5.89 -2.16 11.73
CA THR A 107 -5.18 -3.18 10.96
C THR A 107 -5.79 -4.57 11.17
N THR A 108 -6.04 -4.95 12.43
CA THR A 108 -6.70 -6.23 12.75
C THR A 108 -8.07 -6.34 12.09
N ARG A 109 -8.87 -5.28 12.17
CA ARG A 109 -10.20 -5.22 11.52
C ARG A 109 -10.08 -5.31 10.00
N ALA A 110 -9.12 -4.65 9.38
CA ALA A 110 -8.90 -4.68 7.93
C ALA A 110 -8.54 -6.09 7.45
N ILE A 111 -7.63 -6.77 8.12
CA ILE A 111 -7.25 -8.14 7.76
C ILE A 111 -8.42 -9.11 7.94
N GLN A 112 -9.18 -9.00 9.03
CA GLN A 112 -10.39 -9.81 9.21
C GLN A 112 -11.44 -9.53 8.13
N TYR A 113 -11.66 -8.25 7.80
CA TYR A 113 -12.58 -7.82 6.74
C TYR A 113 -12.23 -8.44 5.39
N LEU A 114 -10.94 -8.48 5.03
CA LEU A 114 -10.48 -9.11 3.80
C LEU A 114 -10.70 -10.62 3.81
N PHE A 115 -10.43 -11.29 4.93
CA PHE A 115 -10.73 -12.72 5.05
C PHE A 115 -12.22 -13.02 4.89
N ASP A 116 -13.10 -12.19 5.46
CA ASP A 116 -14.55 -12.35 5.31
C ASP A 116 -14.99 -12.18 3.85
N ILE A 117 -14.42 -11.22 3.12
CA ILE A 117 -14.66 -11.05 1.68
C ILE A 117 -14.16 -12.26 0.89
N MET A 118 -12.94 -12.72 1.18
CA MET A 118 -12.37 -13.89 0.50
C MET A 118 -13.21 -15.15 0.71
N GLU A 119 -13.76 -15.33 1.91
CA GLU A 119 -14.64 -16.46 2.22
C GLU A 119 -16.00 -16.35 1.52
N ARG A 120 -16.60 -15.15 1.51
CA ARG A 120 -17.94 -14.93 0.93
C ARG A 120 -17.93 -14.90 -0.59
N GLU A 121 -16.91 -14.29 -1.19
CA GLU A 121 -16.91 -13.90 -2.59
C GLU A 121 -15.75 -14.50 -3.38
N GLY A 122 -14.87 -15.27 -2.75
CA GLY A 122 -13.78 -15.96 -3.44
C GLY A 122 -14.24 -17.07 -4.41
N PRO A 123 -13.28 -17.77 -5.03
CA PRO A 123 -11.85 -17.66 -4.82
C PRO A 123 -11.22 -16.44 -5.51
N PHE A 124 -10.30 -15.77 -4.82
CA PHE A 124 -9.40 -14.76 -5.39
C PHE A 124 -8.00 -15.38 -5.49
N GLN A 125 -7.43 -15.36 -6.68
CA GLN A 125 -6.11 -15.96 -6.93
C GLN A 125 -5.01 -14.89 -7.05
N GLY A 126 -5.39 -13.63 -7.21
CA GLY A 126 -4.49 -12.50 -7.16
C GLY A 126 -5.03 -11.38 -6.28
N ILE A 127 -4.14 -10.50 -5.81
CA ILE A 127 -4.49 -9.28 -5.10
C ILE A 127 -3.75 -8.09 -5.72
N ILE A 128 -4.42 -6.95 -5.83
CA ILE A 128 -3.83 -5.70 -6.31
C ILE A 128 -4.05 -4.65 -5.24
N GLY A 129 -2.99 -3.97 -4.83
CA GLY A 129 -3.06 -2.90 -3.84
C GLY A 129 -2.38 -1.64 -4.34
N TYR A 130 -2.92 -0.48 -3.95
CA TYR A 130 -2.30 0.83 -4.16
C TYR A 130 -2.04 1.51 -2.81
N SER A 131 -0.83 2.03 -2.58
CA SER A 131 -0.47 2.77 -1.37
C SER A 131 -0.86 2.02 -0.08
N GLU A 132 -1.71 2.58 0.78
CA GLU A 132 -2.25 1.90 1.97
C GLU A 132 -2.83 0.50 1.63
N GLY A 133 -3.52 0.37 0.50
CA GLY A 133 -4.06 -0.90 0.02
C GLY A 133 -2.98 -1.93 -0.34
N ALA A 134 -1.79 -1.49 -0.78
CA ALA A 134 -0.65 -2.39 -1.01
C ALA A 134 -0.04 -2.90 0.30
N THR A 135 0.10 -2.02 1.29
CA THR A 135 0.54 -2.38 2.65
C THR A 135 -0.40 -3.41 3.29
N VAL A 136 -1.70 -3.17 3.19
CA VAL A 136 -2.73 -4.08 3.72
C VAL A 136 -2.74 -5.40 2.94
N ALA A 137 -2.60 -5.35 1.61
CA ALA A 137 -2.51 -6.55 0.79
C ALA A 137 -1.27 -7.39 1.15
N GLY A 138 -0.09 -6.79 1.31
CA GLY A 138 1.11 -7.48 1.76
C GLY A 138 0.95 -8.09 3.15
N THR A 139 0.34 -7.35 4.08
CA THR A 139 0.01 -7.84 5.43
C THR A 139 -0.92 -9.05 5.40
N LEU A 140 -1.90 -9.06 4.49
CA LEU A 140 -2.79 -10.21 4.27
C LEU A 140 -2.03 -11.45 3.79
N LEU A 141 -1.06 -11.29 2.88
CA LEU A 141 -0.24 -12.41 2.39
C LEU A 141 0.57 -13.05 3.52
N LEU A 142 1.21 -12.23 4.36
CA LEU A 142 1.90 -12.71 5.56
C LEU A 142 0.93 -13.40 6.53
N ALA A 143 -0.30 -12.89 6.66
CA ALA A 143 -1.34 -13.53 7.46
C ALA A 143 -1.80 -14.88 6.87
N GLU A 144 -1.86 -15.04 5.53
CA GLU A 144 -2.14 -16.33 4.89
C GLU A 144 -1.01 -17.34 5.12
N GLN A 145 0.26 -16.94 4.94
CA GLN A 145 1.43 -17.78 5.24
C GLN A 145 1.38 -18.29 6.69
N ARG A 146 1.07 -17.40 7.63
CA ARG A 146 0.89 -17.78 9.04
C ARG A 146 -0.26 -18.75 9.27
N ARG A 147 -1.38 -18.60 8.55
CA ARG A 147 -2.52 -19.53 8.63
C ARG A 147 -2.18 -20.90 8.04
N LEU A 148 -1.33 -20.96 7.02
CA LEU A 148 -0.78 -22.21 6.53
C LEU A 148 0.04 -22.90 7.63
N GLU A 149 1.01 -22.20 8.22
CA GLU A 149 1.87 -22.77 9.27
C GLU A 149 1.09 -23.24 10.51
N LYS A 150 0.14 -22.42 10.98
CA LYS A 150 -0.56 -22.67 12.25
C LYS A 150 -1.78 -23.58 12.13
N LEU A 151 -2.48 -23.51 11.00
CA LEU A 151 -3.79 -24.15 10.82
C LEU A 151 -3.82 -25.12 9.64
N GLY A 152 -2.74 -25.22 8.86
CA GLY A 152 -2.72 -26.00 7.61
C GLY A 152 -3.65 -25.43 6.54
N ARG A 153 -4.04 -24.15 6.63
CA ARG A 153 -4.94 -23.51 5.66
C ARG A 153 -4.12 -22.91 4.52
N GLU A 154 -4.20 -23.56 3.36
CA GLU A 154 -3.56 -23.09 2.12
C GLU A 154 -3.91 -21.63 1.78
N PRO A 155 -2.93 -20.78 1.41
CA PRO A 155 -3.19 -19.42 0.94
C PRO A 155 -4.10 -19.43 -0.29
N MET A 156 -5.13 -18.58 -0.30
CA MET A 156 -6.00 -18.41 -1.45
C MET A 156 -5.31 -17.58 -2.54
N ILE A 157 -4.64 -16.49 -2.13
CA ILE A 157 -3.92 -15.60 -3.02
C ILE A 157 -2.62 -16.26 -3.47
N LYS A 158 -2.33 -16.22 -4.77
CA LYS A 158 -1.16 -16.86 -5.39
C LYS A 158 -0.19 -15.86 -6.03
N CYS A 159 -0.62 -14.63 -6.25
CA CYS A 159 0.24 -13.54 -6.71
C CYS A 159 -0.31 -12.17 -6.28
N ALA A 160 0.55 -11.15 -6.33
CA ALA A 160 0.17 -9.79 -6.02
C ALA A 160 0.82 -8.73 -6.92
N ILE A 161 0.14 -7.60 -7.09
CA ILE A 161 0.67 -6.39 -7.72
C ILE A 161 0.50 -5.22 -6.76
N PHE A 162 1.59 -4.53 -6.45
CA PHE A 162 1.62 -3.41 -5.52
C PHE A 162 2.05 -2.14 -6.23
N PHE A 163 1.22 -1.11 -6.14
CA PHE A 163 1.49 0.22 -6.68
C PHE A 163 1.82 1.18 -5.53
N ALA A 164 2.99 1.83 -5.57
CA ALA A 164 3.41 2.85 -4.60
C ALA A 164 3.18 2.42 -3.14
N GLY A 165 3.44 1.15 -2.83
CA GLY A 165 3.13 0.54 -1.54
C GLY A 165 4.24 0.73 -0.52
N TRP A 166 3.86 0.90 0.73
CA TRP A 166 4.80 0.83 1.86
C TRP A 166 4.94 -0.62 2.35
N PRO A 167 5.99 -0.94 3.13
CA PRO A 167 6.20 -2.29 3.63
C PRO A 167 4.99 -2.84 4.41
N PRO A 168 4.76 -4.16 4.39
CA PRO A 168 3.66 -4.77 5.12
C PRO A 168 3.88 -4.69 6.63
N LEU A 169 2.82 -4.95 7.39
CA LEU A 169 2.88 -5.09 8.84
C LEU A 169 2.99 -6.57 9.21
N ASP A 170 3.76 -6.88 10.26
CA ASP A 170 3.83 -8.23 10.81
C ASP A 170 2.46 -8.59 11.43
N PRO A 171 1.85 -9.73 11.06
CA PRO A 171 0.50 -10.10 11.52
C PRO A 171 0.43 -10.51 13.01
N THR A 172 1.54 -10.44 13.75
CA THR A 172 1.67 -10.69 15.19
C THR A 172 1.94 -9.41 15.95
N THR A 173 2.97 -8.68 15.55
CA THR A 173 3.47 -7.52 16.29
C THR A 173 2.86 -6.21 15.78
N TYR A 174 2.32 -6.21 14.55
CA TYR A 174 1.87 -5.04 13.81
C TYR A 174 2.97 -3.99 13.58
N ALA A 175 4.23 -4.36 13.83
CA ALA A 175 5.38 -3.58 13.42
C ALA A 175 5.55 -3.67 11.91
N MET A 176 6.10 -2.62 11.32
CA MET A 176 6.47 -2.64 9.90
C MET A 176 7.58 -3.65 9.66
N VAL A 177 7.47 -4.43 8.60
CA VAL A 177 8.48 -5.42 8.22
C VAL A 177 9.52 -4.73 7.34
N LEU A 178 10.66 -4.37 7.93
CA LEU A 178 11.79 -3.75 7.24
C LEU A 178 12.85 -4.80 6.89
N ALA A 179 13.45 -4.67 5.71
CA ALA A 179 14.35 -5.68 5.15
C ALA A 179 15.70 -5.79 5.91
N ASP A 180 16.09 -4.74 6.63
CA ASP A 180 17.32 -4.71 7.44
C ASP A 180 17.13 -5.27 8.86
N GLU A 181 15.88 -5.50 9.29
CA GLU A 181 15.52 -5.94 10.65
C GLU A 181 14.79 -7.29 10.70
N SER A 182 14.25 -7.76 9.57
CA SER A 182 13.39 -8.94 9.52
C SER A 182 13.70 -9.85 8.33
N ASP A 183 13.78 -11.16 8.59
CA ASP A 183 13.84 -12.21 7.57
C ASP A 183 12.44 -12.60 7.04
N LEU A 184 11.36 -11.95 7.51
CA LEU A 184 10.00 -12.27 7.11
C LEU A 184 9.74 -11.80 5.67
N MET A 185 9.49 -12.76 4.77
CA MET A 185 9.27 -12.50 3.35
C MET A 185 7.88 -12.95 2.90
N ILE A 186 7.37 -12.28 1.87
CA ILE A 186 6.17 -12.74 1.16
C ILE A 186 6.58 -13.87 0.19
N ASP A 187 6.00 -15.06 0.36
CA ASP A 187 6.39 -16.26 -0.39
C ASP A 187 5.76 -16.32 -1.80
N VAL A 188 4.60 -15.69 -1.97
CA VAL A 188 3.90 -15.68 -3.27
C VAL A 188 4.54 -14.66 -4.21
N HIS A 189 4.36 -14.85 -5.52
CA HIS A 189 4.92 -13.94 -6.52
C HIS A 189 4.34 -12.53 -6.38
N THR A 190 5.22 -11.52 -6.23
CA THR A 190 4.81 -10.12 -6.15
C THR A 190 5.47 -9.30 -7.24
N CYS A 191 4.73 -8.33 -7.79
CA CYS A 191 5.24 -7.30 -8.70
C CYS A 191 5.05 -5.94 -8.03
N HIS A 192 6.14 -5.20 -7.84
CA HIS A 192 6.14 -3.90 -7.18
C HIS A 192 6.39 -2.81 -8.23
N ILE A 193 5.48 -1.85 -8.29
CA ILE A 193 5.50 -0.73 -9.23
C ILE A 193 5.62 0.55 -8.40
N ILE A 194 6.81 1.14 -8.44
CA ILE A 194 7.16 2.35 -7.70
C ILE A 194 7.39 3.52 -8.67
N SER A 195 7.11 4.73 -8.24
CA SER A 195 7.43 5.95 -8.99
C SER A 195 8.82 6.45 -8.60
N VAL A 196 9.57 7.00 -9.56
CA VAL A 196 10.83 7.73 -9.29
C VAL A 196 10.62 9.03 -8.49
N ALA A 197 9.38 9.48 -8.39
CA ALA A 197 8.98 10.60 -7.56
C ALA A 197 8.38 10.15 -6.22
N ASP A 198 8.36 8.83 -5.96
CA ASP A 198 7.91 8.31 -4.67
C ASP A 198 9.00 8.60 -3.64
N PRO A 199 8.68 9.17 -2.46
CA PRO A 199 9.69 9.49 -1.46
C PRO A 199 10.56 8.32 -0.99
N LEU A 200 10.14 7.07 -1.23
CA LEU A 200 10.90 5.85 -0.93
C LEU A 200 11.79 5.36 -2.09
N SER A 201 11.74 6.00 -3.25
CA SER A 201 12.64 5.70 -4.37
C SER A 201 14.00 6.35 -4.12
N ASP A 202 14.95 5.54 -3.68
CA ASP A 202 16.40 5.78 -3.48
C ASP A 202 16.95 7.22 -3.75
N PRO A 203 17.57 7.89 -2.76
CA PRO A 203 18.25 9.18 -2.95
C PRO A 203 19.47 9.11 -3.89
N LEU A 204 19.94 7.91 -4.28
CA LEU A 204 21.07 7.73 -5.22
C LEU A 204 20.69 7.80 -6.71
N SER A 205 19.43 8.11 -7.04
CA SER A 205 18.96 8.13 -8.43
C SER A 205 19.34 9.39 -9.23
N ASP A 206 20.19 10.29 -8.71
CA ASP A 206 20.71 11.39 -9.54
C ASP A 206 22.23 11.63 -9.45
N PRO A 207 23.03 10.92 -10.27
CA PRO A 207 24.32 11.38 -10.72
C PRO A 207 24.26 12.07 -12.10
N LEU A 208 23.08 12.43 -12.62
CA LEU A 208 22.91 13.00 -13.98
C LEU A 208 22.30 14.40 -14.03
N SER A 209 21.99 15.04 -12.90
CA SER A 209 21.84 16.49 -12.79
C SER A 209 23.17 17.20 -12.48
N ASP A 210 24.26 16.72 -13.07
CA ASP A 210 25.39 17.60 -13.35
C ASP A 210 24.99 18.44 -14.58
N PRO A 211 24.68 19.74 -14.45
CA PRO A 211 24.46 20.55 -15.63
C PRO A 211 25.77 20.56 -16.40
N LEU A 212 25.75 19.92 -17.57
CA LEU A 212 26.74 20.06 -18.62
C LEU A 212 27.37 21.45 -18.54
N SER A 213 28.61 21.49 -18.04
CA SER A 213 29.47 22.64 -18.23
C SER A 213 29.66 22.74 -19.74
N ASP A 214 28.96 23.71 -20.34
CA ASP A 214 29.05 24.03 -21.76
C ASP A 214 30.54 24.22 -22.13
N PRO A 215 31.11 23.37 -23.01
CA PRO A 215 32.37 23.67 -23.63
C PRO A 215 32.10 24.55 -24.86
N LEU A 216 32.55 25.80 -24.77
CA LEU A 216 33.00 26.65 -25.87
C LEU A 216 31.98 26.93 -27.00
N SER A 217 31.58 28.19 -27.10
CA SER A 217 31.40 28.82 -28.41
C SER A 217 32.46 29.92 -28.56
N GLU A 218 33.32 29.71 -29.56
CA GLU A 218 34.20 30.73 -30.13
C GLU A 218 33.37 31.84 -30.76
N GLY A 219 33.85 33.08 -30.60
CA GLY A 219 33.38 34.30 -31.26
C GLY A 219 34.32 35.45 -30.95
#